data_AF-A0A6D1AC67-F1
#
_entry.id   AF-A0A6D1AC67-F1
#
_cell.length_a   1.000
_cell.length_b   1.000
_cell.length_c   1.000
_cell.angle_alpha   90.00
_cell.angle_beta   90.00
_cell.angle_gamma   90.00
#
_symmetry.space_group_name_H-M   'P 1'
#
loop_
_entity.id
_entity.type
_entity.pdbx_description
1 polymer ?
#
loop_
_entity_poly.entity_id
_entity_poly.type
_entity_poly.pdbx_seq_one_letter_code
_entity_poly.pdbx_strand_id
1 'polypeptide(L)'
;LTSMVPLYRMVVDAGMVNTHAIAIFINTAAYMPLTVFLYSGFIRSTIPKELVEAARIDGGGMLKIFFTIVFPLLKPITATICIISCVFIWNDYQFAIF
;
A
#
# COMPACT_ATOMS: atom_id res chain seq x y z
N LEU A 1 -15.25 16.21 -8.91
CA LEU A 1 -16.43 16.67 -8.14
C LEU A 1 -17.53 15.61 -8.04
N THR A 2 -17.92 14.95 -9.13
CA THR A 2 -19.05 14.00 -9.15
C THR A 2 -18.86 12.78 -8.24
N SER A 3 -17.62 12.33 -8.00
CA SER A 3 -17.29 11.24 -7.07
C SER A 3 -17.11 11.67 -5.61
N MET A 4 -16.93 12.97 -5.34
CA MET A 4 -16.70 13.46 -3.96
C MET A 4 -17.99 13.57 -3.16
N VAL A 5 -19.10 13.92 -3.80
CA VAL A 5 -20.40 14.09 -3.15
C VAL A 5 -20.90 12.79 -2.47
N PRO A 6 -20.91 11.62 -3.15
CA PRO A 6 -21.31 10.37 -2.50
C PRO A 6 -20.33 9.91 -1.42
N LEU A 7 -19.02 10.13 -1.62
CA LEU A 7 -18.01 9.81 -0.62
C LEU A 7 -18.21 10.63 0.67
N TYR A 8 -18.44 11.94 0.53
CA TYR A 8 -18.75 12.82 1.65
C TYR A 8 -20.00 12.36 2.40
N ARG A 9 -21.08 12.01 1.68
CA ARG A 9 -22.30 11.48 2.30
C ARG A 9 -22.05 10.19 3.09
N MET A 10 -21.27 9.24 2.55
CA MET A 10 -20.91 8.03 3.29
C MET A 10 -20.15 8.32 4.58
N VAL A 11 -19.25 9.32 4.58
CA VAL A 11 -18.51 9.74 5.78
C VAL A 11 -19.43 10.38 6.81
N VAL A 12 -20.38 11.20 6.35
CA VAL A 12 -21.41 11.84 7.20
C VAL A 12 -22.34 10.79 7.81
N ASP A 13 -22.83 9.84 7.02
CA ASP A 13 -23.69 8.75 7.47
C ASP A 13 -22.96 7.84 8.48
N ALA A 14 -21.64 7.70 8.35
CA ALA A 14 -20.80 6.98 9.29
C ALA A 14 -20.46 7.79 10.56
N GLY A 15 -20.82 9.08 10.64
CA GLY A 15 -20.57 9.94 11.79
C GLY A 15 -19.09 10.27 12.03
N MET A 16 -18.20 10.01 11.07
CA MET A 16 -16.74 10.16 11.20
C MET A 16 -16.20 11.47 10.60
N VAL A 17 -17.08 12.45 10.37
CA VAL A 17 -16.73 13.75 9.77
C VAL A 17 -15.73 14.48 10.67
N ASN A 18 -14.75 15.14 10.07
CA ASN A 18 -13.75 15.96 10.75
C ASN A 18 -12.87 15.17 11.75
N THR A 19 -12.64 13.88 11.50
CA THR A 19 -11.78 13.02 12.31
C THR A 19 -10.55 12.59 11.52
N HIS A 20 -9.35 12.65 12.11
CA HIS A 20 -8.12 12.22 11.44
C HIS A 20 -8.18 10.78 10.91
N ALA A 21 -8.97 9.90 11.54
CA ALA A 21 -9.18 8.52 11.11
C ALA A 21 -9.75 8.44 9.70
N ILE A 22 -10.75 9.25 9.34
CA ILE A 22 -11.37 9.16 8.01
C ILE A 22 -10.43 9.66 6.91
N ALA A 23 -9.66 10.72 7.21
CA ALA A 23 -8.63 11.22 6.32
C ALA A 23 -7.56 10.14 6.06
N ILE A 24 -7.12 9.40 7.09
CA ILE A 24 -6.16 8.30 6.94
C ILE A 24 -6.75 7.18 6.08
N PHE A 25 -8.00 6.77 6.32
CA PHE A 25 -8.64 5.70 5.56
C PHE A 25 -8.80 6.05 4.07
N ILE A 26 -9.29 7.26 3.77
CA ILE A 26 -9.51 7.70 2.39
C ILE A 26 -8.18 7.82 1.64
N ASN A 27 -7.17 8.45 2.26
CA ASN A 27 -5.84 8.53 1.66
C ASN A 27 -5.25 7.13 1.41
N THR A 28 -5.33 6.24 2.40
CA THR A 28 -4.83 4.86 2.26
C THR A 28 -5.54 4.14 1.12
N ALA A 29 -6.87 4.24 1.03
CA ALA A 29 -7.65 3.61 -0.03
C ALA A 29 -7.32 4.18 -1.42
N ALA A 30 -7.07 5.49 -1.51
CA ALA A 30 -6.73 6.15 -2.77
C ALA A 30 -5.36 5.70 -3.32
N TYR A 31 -4.36 5.50 -2.45
CA TYR A 31 -3.00 5.11 -2.87
C TYR A 31 -2.79 3.59 -2.94
N MET A 32 -3.66 2.79 -2.33
CA MET A 32 -3.54 1.32 -2.31
C MET A 32 -3.36 0.69 -3.72
N PRO A 33 -4.12 1.08 -4.77
CA PRO A 33 -3.95 0.49 -6.10
C PRO A 33 -2.55 0.72 -6.67
N LEU A 34 -2.00 1.92 -6.51
CA LEU A 34 -0.65 2.27 -6.95
C LEU A 34 0.41 1.48 -6.16
N THR A 35 0.25 1.41 -4.84
CA THR A 35 1.13 0.62 -3.96
C THR A 35 1.17 -0.85 -4.38
N VAL A 36 0.01 -1.48 -4.62
CA VAL A 36 -0.08 -2.88 -5.07
C VAL A 36 0.54 -3.06 -6.45
N PHE A 37 0.29 -2.13 -7.37
CA PHE A 37 0.89 -2.15 -8.70
C PHE A 37 2.43 -2.09 -8.62
N LEU A 38 2.98 -1.17 -7.83
CA LEU A 38 4.43 -1.04 -7.64
C LEU A 38 5.05 -2.27 -6.99
N TYR A 39 4.45 -2.80 -5.92
CA TYR A 39 4.93 -4.03 -5.29
C TYR A 39 4.89 -5.23 -6.24
N SER A 40 3.79 -5.43 -6.96
CA SER A 40 3.67 -6.56 -7.90
C SER A 40 4.67 -6.47 -9.04
N GLY A 41 4.91 -5.28 -9.59
CA GLY A 41 5.94 -5.03 -10.60
C GLY A 41 7.34 -5.34 -10.08
N PHE A 42 7.66 -4.84 -8.89
CA PHE A 42 8.96 -5.05 -8.27
C PHE A 42 9.23 -6.51 -7.89
N ILE A 43 8.23 -7.20 -7.32
CA ILE A 43 8.33 -8.63 -7.01
C ILE A 43 8.62 -9.42 -8.29
N ARG A 44 7.89 -9.12 -9.37
CA ARG A 44 8.05 -9.82 -10.65
C ARG A 44 9.41 -9.55 -11.31
N SER A 45 9.98 -8.36 -11.14
CA SER A 45 11.30 -8.03 -11.70
C SER A 45 12.47 -8.54 -10.86
N THR A 46 12.35 -8.49 -9.54
CA THR A 46 13.49 -8.63 -8.62
C THR A 46 13.57 -10.01 -7.98
N ILE A 47 12.46 -10.76 -7.91
CA ILE A 47 12.44 -12.09 -7.29
C ILE A 47 12.33 -13.16 -8.38
N PRO A 48 13.44 -13.85 -8.72
CA PRO A 48 13.40 -14.98 -9.62
C PRO A 48 12.58 -16.11 -9.00
N LYS A 49 11.73 -16.77 -9.79
CA LYS A 49 10.96 -17.93 -9.31
C LYS A 49 11.86 -19.05 -8.80
N GLU A 50 13.01 -19.23 -9.44
CA GLU A 50 14.04 -20.21 -9.09
C GLU A 50 14.54 -20.05 -7.64
N LEU A 51 14.62 -18.82 -7.14
CA LEU A 51 15.04 -18.53 -5.77
C LEU A 51 14.03 -19.07 -4.74
N VAL A 52 12.73 -18.92 -5.04
CA VAL A 52 11.64 -19.41 -4.19
C VAL A 52 11.55 -20.93 -4.24
N GLU A 53 11.80 -21.54 -5.41
CA GLU A 53 11.85 -22.98 -5.59
C GLU A 53 13.04 -23.62 -4.86
N ALA A 54 14.23 -23.03 -4.94
CA ALA A 54 15.40 -23.47 -4.18
C ALA A 54 15.13 -23.42 -2.66
N ALA A 55 14.58 -22.30 -2.16
CA ALA A 55 14.26 -22.17 -0.75
C ALA A 55 13.18 -23.17 -0.27
N ARG A 56 12.32 -23.64 -1.19
CA ARG A 56 11.33 -24.68 -0.92
C ARG A 56 11.95 -26.08 -0.91
N ILE A 57 12.91 -26.35 -1.80
CA ILE A 57 13.70 -27.59 -1.81
C ILE A 57 14.51 -27.72 -0.52
N ASP A 58 15.04 -26.61 0.00
CA ASP A 58 15.75 -26.55 1.28
C ASP A 58 14.85 -26.72 2.53
N GLY A 59 13.58 -27.10 2.35
CA GLY A 59 12.63 -27.33 3.43
C GLY A 59 12.08 -26.06 4.08
N GLY A 60 12.24 -24.90 3.43
CA GLY A 60 11.66 -23.64 3.88
C GLY A 60 10.14 -23.63 3.77
N GLY A 61 9.44 -23.44 4.90
CA GLY A 61 8.01 -23.17 4.90
C GLY A 61 7.69 -21.83 4.24
N MET A 62 6.51 -21.68 3.62
CA MET A 62 6.16 -20.48 2.83
C MET A 62 6.25 -19.16 3.62
N LEU A 63 5.78 -19.17 4.87
CA LEU A 63 5.90 -18.01 5.76
C LEU A 63 7.37 -17.66 6.07
N LYS A 64 8.22 -18.68 6.28
CA LYS A 64 9.66 -18.49 6.52
C LYS A 64 10.33 -17.88 5.29
N ILE A 65 10.06 -18.41 4.10
CA ILE A 65 10.58 -17.87 2.84
C ILE A 65 10.16 -16.41 2.66
N PHE A 66 8.90 -16.10 2.96
CA PHE A 66 8.40 -14.72 2.86
C PHE A 66 9.17 -13.77 3.79
N PHE A 67 9.27 -14.06 5.08
CA PHE A 67 9.92 -13.15 6.04
C PHE A 67 11.45 -13.12 5.94
N THR A 68 12.08 -14.22 5.54
CA THR A 68 13.54 -14.33 5.48
C THR A 68 14.13 -13.87 4.15
N ILE A 69 13.42 -14.06 3.03
CA ILE A 69 13.95 -13.79 1.69
C ILE A 69 13.16 -12.66 1.02
N VAL A 70 11.85 -12.83 0.85
CA VAL A 70 11.02 -11.88 0.09
C VAL A 70 10.95 -10.52 0.77
N PHE A 71 10.64 -10.48 2.06
CA PHE A 71 10.46 -9.25 2.83
C PHE A 71 11.72 -8.35 2.86
N PRO A 72 12.94 -8.86 3.13
CA PRO A 72 14.13 -8.02 3.05
C PRO A 72 14.44 -7.54 1.63
N LEU A 73 14.13 -8.32 0.59
CA LEU A 73 14.26 -7.89 -0.80
C LEU A 73 13.25 -6.79 -1.18
N LEU A 74 12.11 -6.70 -0.49
CA LEU A 74 11.09 -5.68 -0.68
C LEU A 74 11.42 -4.33 0.00
N LYS A 75 12.43 -4.26 0.87
CA LYS A 75 12.85 -3.01 1.54
C LYS A 75 13.05 -1.82 0.59
N PRO A 76 13.79 -1.92 -0.53
CA PRO A 76 14.00 -0.80 -1.45
C PRO A 76 12.69 -0.26 -2.03
N ILE A 77 11.80 -1.12 -2.53
CA ILE A 77 10.51 -0.67 -3.08
C ILE A 77 9.59 -0.09 -2.00
N THR A 78 9.66 -0.63 -0.78
CA THR A 78 8.94 -0.10 0.37
C THR A 78 9.35 1.34 0.66
N ALA A 79 10.65 1.64 0.60
CA ALA A 79 11.16 3.00 0.77
C ALA A 79 10.66 3.94 -0.34
N THR A 80 10.66 3.49 -1.60
CA THR A 80 10.11 4.26 -2.73
C THR A 80 8.64 4.58 -2.54
N ILE A 81 7.83 3.57 -2.21
CA ILE A 81 6.39 3.75 -1.97
C ILE A 81 6.17 4.71 -0.80
N CYS A 82 6.93 4.57 0.28
CA CYS A 82 6.85 5.46 1.43
C CYS A 82 7.11 6.92 1.04
N ILE A 83 8.18 7.19 0.29
CA ILE A 83 8.51 8.54 -0.18
C ILE A 83 7.40 9.11 -1.06
N ILE A 84 6.94 8.34 -2.04
CA ILE A 84 5.89 8.76 -2.97
C ILE A 84 4.60 9.05 -2.19
N SER A 85 4.12 8.11 -1.38
CA SER A 85 2.92 8.27 -0.58
C SER A 85 3.01 9.46 0.36
N CYS A 86 4.14 9.67 1.04
CA CYS A 86 4.32 10.83 1.92
C CYS A 86 4.21 12.16 1.17
N VAL A 87 4.86 12.29 0.01
CA VAL A 87 4.78 13.52 -0.80
C VAL A 87 3.35 13.78 -1.26
N PHE A 88 2.66 12.74 -1.72
CA PHE A 88 1.29 12.87 -2.20
C PHE A 88 0.30 13.21 -1.08
N ILE A 89 0.35 12.50 0.05
CA ILE A 89 -0.50 12.76 1.22
C ILE A 89 -0.24 14.16 1.78
N TRP A 90 1.02 14.60 1.82
CA TRP A 90 1.37 15.95 2.28
C TRP A 90 0.81 17.04 1.36
N ASN A 91 0.72 16.78 0.06
CA ASN A 91 0.13 17.72 -0.90
C ASN A 91 -1.39 17.61 -1.01
N ASP A 92 -2.01 16.63 -0.35
CA ASP A 92 -3.45 16.42 -0.42
C ASP A 92 -4.20 17.34 0.54
N TYR A 93 -4.55 18.53 0.03
CA TYR A 93 -5.41 19.48 0.74
C TYR A 93 -6.90 19.14 0.60
N GLN A 94 -7.24 18.21 -0.29
CA GLN A 94 -8.61 17.95 -0.72
C GLN A 94 -9.33 16.99 0.23
N PHE A 95 -8.65 15.99 0.80
CA PHE A 95 -9.18 15.11 1.84
C PHE A 95 -8.90 15.62 3.26
N ALA A 96 -8.04 16.62 3.43
CA ALA A 96 -7.75 17.25 4.73
C ALA A 96 -8.95 18.02 5.33
N ILE A 97 -9.93 18.40 4.49
CA ILE A 97 -11.16 19.11 4.85
C ILE A 97 -12.36 18.18 5.15
N PHE A 98 -12.18 16.86 5.07
CA PHE A 98 -13.22 15.86 5.34
C PHE A 98 -13.25 15.41 6.80
#